data_AF-A0AA41XN11-F1
#
_entry.id   AF-A0AA41XN11-F1
#
_cell.length_a   1.000
_cell.length_b   1.000
_cell.length_c   1.000
_cell.angle_alpha   90.00
_cell.angle_beta   90.00
_cell.angle_gamma   90.00
#
_symmetry.space_group_name_H-M   'P 1'
#
loop_
_entity.id
_entity.type
_entity.pdbx_description
1 polymer ?
#
loop_
_entity_poly.entity_id
_entity_poly.type
_entity_poly.pdbx_seq_one_letter_code
_entity_poly.pdbx_strand_id
1 'polypeptide(L)'
;MSFLFDPPLLFAAGVLIERRVPSDRRDLAEAATLGVFFGGSFGLYNNVPGLGVLWRPFRAQNGRDFMWNSGVFGVDTVKADWPLHAAAGGIFATYPFFIKMGRRLGRRI
;
A
#
# COMPACT_ATOMS: atom_id res chain seq x y z
N MET A 1 -9.43 -1.04 5.12
CA MET A 1 -8.97 -1.07 3.71
C MET A 1 -7.46 -1.16 3.72
N SER A 2 -6.81 -2.08 2.98
CA SER A 2 -5.35 -1.96 2.77
C SER A 2 -5.03 -0.58 2.20
N PHE A 3 -5.84 -0.06 1.28
CA PHE A 3 -5.69 1.31 0.76
C PHE A 3 -5.77 2.44 1.81
N LEU A 4 -6.36 2.20 2.98
CA LEU A 4 -6.38 3.16 4.09
C LEU A 4 -5.14 3.01 4.98
N PHE A 5 -4.59 1.80 5.07
CA PHE A 5 -3.37 1.53 5.84
C PHE A 5 -2.09 1.85 5.07
N ASP A 6 -2.10 1.72 3.75
CA ASP A 6 -0.93 1.92 2.91
C ASP A 6 -0.37 3.36 3.03
N PRO A 7 -1.18 4.44 3.00
CA PRO A 7 -0.68 5.81 3.19
C PRO A 7 0.03 6.08 4.53
N PRO A 8 -0.56 5.81 5.71
CA PRO A 8 0.13 6.03 6.99
C PRO A 8 1.35 5.10 7.16
N LEU A 9 1.31 3.86 6.64
CA LEU A 9 2.46 2.96 6.70
C LEU A 9 3.60 3.44 5.81
N LEU A 10 3.33 3.90 4.58
CA LEU A 10 4.33 4.49 3.69
C LEU A 10 4.93 5.76 4.29
N PHE A 11 4.11 6.59 4.93
CA PHE A 11 4.58 7.77 5.66
C PHE A 11 5.51 7.38 6.81
N ALA A 12 5.10 6.44 7.67
CA ALA A 12 5.92 5.96 8.77
C ALA A 12 7.23 5.31 8.28
N ALA A 13 7.17 4.52 7.21
CA ALA A 13 8.34 3.95 6.55
C ALA A 13 9.30 5.04 6.06
N GLY A 14 8.77 6.11 5.43
CA GLY A 14 9.58 7.26 5.02
C GLY A 14 10.30 7.93 6.19
N VAL A 15 9.63 8.12 7.32
CA VAL A 15 10.26 8.65 8.56
C VAL A 15 11.37 7.71 9.04
N LEU A 16 11.11 6.41 9.09
CA LEU A 16 12.09 5.42 9.55
C LEU A 16 13.30 5.32 8.62
N ILE A 17 13.09 5.33 7.29
CA ILE A 17 14.16 5.33 6.29
C ILE A 17 15.08 6.52 6.53
N GLU A 18 14.52 7.72 6.66
CA GLU A 18 15.33 8.92 6.80
C GLU A 18 16.13 8.93 8.12
N ARG A 19 15.56 8.41 9.20
CA ARG A 19 16.17 8.46 10.54
C ARG A 19 17.12 7.30 10.83
N ARG A 20 16.91 6.13 10.21
CA ARG A 20 17.60 4.88 10.59
C ARG A 20 18.48 4.32 9.49
N VAL A 21 18.24 4.66 8.23
CA VAL A 21 19.02 4.13 7.11
C VAL A 21 20.19 5.08 6.79
N PRO A 22 21.42 4.55 6.63
CA PRO A 22 22.57 5.31 6.14
C PRO A 22 22.25 6.06 4.85
N SER A 23 22.75 7.29 4.70
CA SER A 23 22.36 8.19 3.61
C SER A 23 22.59 7.61 2.22
N ASP A 24 23.64 6.81 2.04
CA ASP A 24 23.99 6.09 0.81
C ASP A 24 22.99 4.98 0.43
N ARG A 25 22.16 4.53 1.38
CA ARG A 25 21.19 3.44 1.18
C ARG A 25 19.72 3.88 1.22
N ARG A 26 19.43 5.15 1.53
CA ARG A 26 18.05 5.62 1.71
C ARG A 26 17.20 5.46 0.45
N ASP A 27 17.77 5.74 -0.71
CA ASP A 27 17.04 5.66 -1.98
C ASP A 27 16.76 4.21 -2.37
N LEU A 28 17.69 3.29 -2.09
CA LEU A 28 17.46 1.86 -2.24
C LEU A 28 16.36 1.37 -1.28
N ALA A 29 16.37 1.83 -0.03
CA ALA A 29 15.35 1.47 0.95
C ALA A 29 13.97 2.03 0.57
N GLU A 30 13.90 3.26 0.03
CA GLU A 30 12.67 3.83 -0.54
C GLU A 30 12.16 2.97 -1.70
N ALA A 31 13.02 2.64 -2.66
CA ALA A 31 12.65 1.84 -3.82
C ALA A 31 12.19 0.43 -3.42
N ALA A 32 12.89 -0.23 -2.50
CA ALA A 32 12.51 -1.54 -1.97
C ALA A 32 11.16 -1.47 -1.24
N THR A 33 10.94 -0.45 -0.42
CA THR A 33 9.66 -0.25 0.28
C THR A 33 8.53 -0.05 -0.73
N LEU A 34 8.70 0.86 -1.69
CA LEU A 34 7.72 1.06 -2.75
C LEU A 34 7.47 -0.23 -3.55
N GLY A 35 8.51 -1.00 -3.85
CA GLY A 35 8.39 -2.30 -4.52
C GLY A 35 7.55 -3.30 -3.74
N VAL A 36 7.72 -3.38 -2.41
CA VAL A 36 6.88 -4.24 -1.54
C VAL A 36 5.44 -3.76 -1.52
N PHE A 37 5.20 -2.45 -1.40
CA PHE A 37 3.84 -1.90 -1.39
C PHE A 37 3.16 -2.06 -2.75
N PHE A 38 3.82 -1.72 -3.86
CA PHE A 38 3.27 -1.93 -5.19
C PHE A 38 3.07 -3.41 -5.48
N GLY A 39 4.07 -4.26 -5.24
CA GLY A 39 3.98 -5.69 -5.52
C GLY A 39 2.92 -6.39 -4.67
N GLY A 40 2.91 -6.13 -3.37
CA GLY A 40 1.93 -6.69 -2.43
C GLY A 40 0.52 -6.21 -2.75
N SER A 41 0.32 -4.90 -2.87
CA SER A 41 -1.00 -4.34 -3.12
C SER A 41 -1.51 -4.64 -4.54
N PHE A 42 -0.66 -4.60 -5.58
CA PHE A 42 -1.05 -5.04 -6.93
C PHE A 42 -1.36 -6.54 -6.99
N GLY A 43 -0.57 -7.37 -6.31
CA GLY A 43 -0.82 -8.82 -6.22
C GLY A 43 -2.13 -9.14 -5.50
N LEU A 44 -2.43 -8.43 -4.42
CA LEU A 44 -3.70 -8.52 -3.71
C LEU A 44 -4.86 -8.09 -4.61
N TYR A 45 -4.74 -6.97 -5.30
CA TYR A 45 -5.75 -6.45 -6.22
C TYR A 45 -6.10 -7.44 -7.35
N ASN A 46 -5.09 -8.14 -7.86
CA ASN A 46 -5.23 -9.14 -8.93
C ASN A 46 -5.50 -10.55 -8.41
N ASN A 47 -5.70 -10.74 -7.09
CA ASN A 47 -5.97 -12.03 -6.47
C ASN A 47 -4.92 -13.11 -6.80
N VAL A 48 -3.64 -12.73 -6.83
CA VAL A 48 -2.53 -13.66 -7.10
C VAL A 48 -2.53 -14.80 -6.07
N PRO A 49 -2.43 -16.08 -6.51
CA PRO A 49 -2.39 -17.22 -5.60
C PRO A 49 -1.23 -17.11 -4.59
N GLY A 50 -1.47 -17.52 -3.34
CA GLY A 50 -0.47 -17.48 -2.26
C GLY A 50 -0.54 -16.24 -1.35
N LEU A 51 -1.18 -15.15 -1.79
CA LEU A 51 -1.38 -13.96 -0.94
C LEU A 51 -2.53 -14.11 0.08
N GLY A 52 -3.14 -15.29 0.16
CA GLY A 52 -4.22 -15.66 1.09
C GLY A 52 -3.92 -15.29 2.54
N VAL A 53 -2.67 -15.44 2.97
CA VAL A 53 -2.23 -15.15 4.34
C VAL A 53 -2.39 -13.68 4.73
N LEU A 54 -2.33 -12.76 3.78
CA LEU A 54 -2.40 -11.32 4.04
C LEU A 54 -3.84 -10.85 4.31
N TRP A 55 -4.84 -11.53 3.75
CA TRP A 55 -6.23 -11.07 3.81
C TRP A 55 -7.19 -11.97 4.57
N ARG A 56 -6.92 -13.28 4.67
CA ARG A 56 -7.77 -14.24 5.41
C ARG A 56 -8.04 -13.83 6.87
N PRO A 57 -7.06 -13.28 7.64
CA PRO A 57 -7.34 -12.85 9.01
C PRO A 57 -8.39 -11.73 9.11
N PHE A 58 -8.60 -10.97 8.04
CA PHE A 58 -9.49 -9.82 8.00
C PHE A 58 -10.89 -10.16 7.48
N ARG A 59 -11.26 -11.45 7.40
CA ARG A 59 -12.55 -11.96 6.90
C ARG A 59 -12.91 -11.48 5.48
N ALA A 60 -11.91 -11.04 4.71
CA ALA A 60 -12.11 -10.66 3.33
C ALA A 60 -12.35 -11.90 2.46
N GLN A 61 -13.11 -11.75 1.38
CA GLN A 61 -13.43 -12.85 0.46
C GLN A 61 -12.25 -13.17 -0.49
N ASN A 62 -11.46 -12.16 -0.84
CA ASN A 62 -10.28 -12.27 -1.69
C ASN A 62 -9.35 -11.05 -1.48
N GLY A 63 -8.23 -11.00 -2.21
CA GLY A 63 -7.26 -9.91 -2.07
C GLY A 63 -7.80 -8.54 -2.50
N ARG A 64 -8.63 -8.48 -3.55
CA ARG A 64 -9.28 -7.23 -4.00
C ARG A 64 -10.29 -6.71 -2.99
N ASP A 65 -11.09 -7.59 -2.43
CA ASP A 65 -12.03 -7.29 -1.35
C ASP A 65 -11.29 -6.80 -0.10
N PHE A 66 -10.14 -7.40 0.22
CA PHE A 66 -9.29 -6.91 1.30
C PHE A 66 -8.76 -5.50 1.05
N MET A 67 -8.39 -5.17 -0.19
CA MET A 67 -7.94 -3.82 -0.54
C MET A 67 -9.04 -2.77 -0.34
N TRP A 68 -10.24 -3.03 -0.83
CA TRP A 68 -11.37 -2.08 -0.83
C TRP A 68 -12.19 -2.05 0.45
N ASN A 69 -12.33 -3.18 1.12
CA ASN A 69 -13.29 -3.31 2.22
C ASN A 69 -12.58 -3.59 3.54
N SER A 70 -11.57 -4.47 3.54
CA SER A 70 -10.99 -5.06 4.76
C SER A 70 -12.04 -5.38 5.84
N GLY A 71 -13.22 -5.86 5.42
CA GLY A 71 -14.32 -6.22 6.32
C GLY A 71 -15.15 -5.07 6.92
N VAL A 72 -14.90 -3.80 6.57
CA VAL A 72 -15.61 -2.63 7.15
C VAL A 72 -16.48 -1.88 6.14
N PHE A 73 -16.04 -1.80 4.87
CA PHE A 73 -16.84 -1.20 3.81
C PHE A 73 -17.55 -2.28 2.98
N GLY A 74 -18.67 -1.93 2.33
CA GLY A 74 -19.50 -2.83 1.54
C GLY A 74 -19.37 -2.61 0.03
N VAL A 75 -18.16 -2.32 -0.47
CA VAL A 75 -17.94 -2.11 -1.91
C VAL A 75 -18.08 -3.45 -2.63
N ASP A 76 -19.01 -3.54 -3.58
CA ASP A 76 -19.20 -4.74 -4.40
C ASP A 76 -18.06 -4.86 -5.42
N THR A 77 -16.98 -5.52 -5.00
CA THR A 77 -15.79 -5.77 -5.84
C THR A 77 -16.04 -6.79 -6.96
N VAL A 78 -17.21 -7.44 -6.99
CA VAL A 78 -17.63 -8.36 -8.07
C VAL A 78 -18.10 -7.56 -9.29
N LYS A 79 -18.69 -6.38 -9.07
CA LYS A 79 -19.04 -5.40 -10.12
C LYS A 79 -17.93 -4.38 -10.38
N ALA A 80 -16.68 -4.75 -10.09
CA ALA A 80 -15.52 -3.91 -10.35
C ALA A 80 -15.42 -3.60 -11.84
N ASP A 81 -15.86 -2.40 -12.21
CA ASP A 81 -15.82 -1.89 -13.58
C ASP A 81 -14.70 -0.86 -13.72
N TRP A 82 -14.50 -0.30 -14.92
CA TRP A 82 -13.39 0.65 -15.20
C TRP A 82 -13.16 1.75 -14.14
N PRO A 83 -14.19 2.36 -13.49
CA PRO A 83 -13.99 3.41 -12.51
C PRO A 83 -13.27 2.91 -11.25
N LEU A 84 -13.50 1.66 -10.85
CA LEU A 84 -12.87 1.06 -9.67
C LEU A 84 -11.39 0.75 -9.96
N HIS A 85 -11.06 0.37 -11.19
CA HIS A 85 -9.69 0.22 -11.64
C HIS A 85 -8.95 1.56 -11.71
N ALA A 86 -9.61 2.61 -12.22
CA ALA A 86 -9.06 3.96 -12.26
C ALA A 86 -8.82 4.51 -10.84
N ALA A 87 -9.76 4.30 -9.92
CA ALA A 87 -9.60 4.72 -8.52
C ALA A 87 -8.43 3.99 -7.82
N ALA A 88 -8.31 2.67 -8.02
CA ALA A 88 -7.17 1.91 -7.51
C ALA A 88 -5.84 2.43 -8.09
N GLY A 89 -5.79 2.70 -9.40
CA GLY A 89 -4.64 3.30 -10.06
C GLY A 89 -4.28 4.68 -9.49
N GLY A 90 -5.28 5.52 -9.22
CA GLY A 90 -5.10 6.80 -8.56
C GLY A 90 -4.50 6.68 -7.16
N ILE A 91 -4.99 5.72 -6.36
CA ILE A 91 -4.44 5.47 -5.02
C ILE A 91 -2.99 4.98 -5.12
N PHE A 92 -2.69 4.04 -6.03
CA PHE A 92 -1.32 3.59 -6.27
C PHE A 92 -0.38 4.73 -6.67
N ALA A 93 -0.85 5.66 -7.51
CA ALA A 93 -0.07 6.83 -7.90
C ALA A 93 0.27 7.75 -6.72
N THR A 94 -0.48 7.69 -5.61
CA THR A 94 -0.18 8.47 -4.41
C THR A 94 0.88 7.85 -3.50
N TYR A 95 1.29 6.59 -3.71
CA TYR A 95 2.23 5.91 -2.80
C TYR A 95 3.61 6.60 -2.70
N PRO A 96 4.23 7.02 -3.82
CA PRO A 96 5.49 7.78 -3.77
C PRO A 96 5.35 9.12 -3.03
N PHE A 97 4.16 9.72 -3.02
CA PHE A 97 3.93 10.98 -2.32
C PHE A 97 4.00 10.78 -0.80
N PHE A 98 3.33 9.77 -0.24
CA PHE A 98 3.31 9.52 1.20
C PHE A 98 4.69 9.18 1.76
N ILE A 99 5.47 8.32 1.08
CA ILE A 99 6.82 7.98 1.53
C ILE A 99 7.76 9.19 1.52
N LYS A 100 7.67 10.06 0.50
CA LYS A 100 8.46 11.29 0.42
C LYS A 100 8.07 12.30 1.48
N MET A 101 6.78 12.41 1.82
CA MET A 101 6.33 13.22 2.95
C MET A 101 6.93 12.72 4.27
N GLY A 102 6.92 11.41 4.49
CA GLY A 102 7.54 10.77 5.65
C GLY A 102 9.04 11.08 5.75
N ARG A 103 9.78 10.91 4.65
CA ARG A 103 11.21 11.27 4.59
C ARG A 103 11.44 12.75 4.88
N ARG A 104 10.61 13.64 4.33
CA ARG A 104 10.71 15.09 4.58
C ARG A 104 10.51 15.42 6.06
N LEU A 105 9.57 14.76 6.74
CA LEU A 105 9.39 14.92 8.18
C LEU A 105 10.60 14.35 8.93
N GLY A 106 11.08 13.15 8.58
CA GLY A 106 12.24 12.51 9.20
C GLY A 106 13.54 13.31 9.09
N ARG A 107 13.66 14.26 8.15
CA ARG A 107 14.76 15.23 8.09
C ARG A 107 14.64 16.39 9.07
N ARG A 108 13.41 16.70 9.51
CA ARG A 108 13.10 17.87 10.36
C ARG A 108 13.04 17.53 11.85
N ILE A 109 12.97 16.24 12.19
CA ILE A 109 12.86 15.70 13.56
C ILE A 109 14.05 14.80 13.87
#